data_AF-A0A1X2GU00-F1
#
_entry.id   AF-A0A1X2GU00-F1
#
_cell.length_a   1.000
_cell.length_b   1.000
_cell.length_c   1.000
_cell.angle_alpha   90.00
_cell.angle_beta   90.00
_cell.angle_gamma   90.00
#
_symmetry.space_group_name_H-M   'P 1'
#
loop_
_entity.id
_entity.type
_entity.pdbx_description
1 polymer ?
#
loop_
_entity_poly.entity_id
_entity_poly.type
_entity_poly.pdbx_seq_one_letter_code
_entity_poly.pdbx_strand_id
1 'polypeptide(L)'
;MILTKDKTDPTKYVMNGNRTVYTTQRVNTDVEAPAFEKATDEQLWSKERPGYPDLPFLREHFRREGRLTEGQAKAILASVLPILRSEPNLLRLDAPITICGDVHGQYYDLLKLFEVGGDPSNTQYLFLGDYVDRGYFSIECVLYLWSFKLWYPTSFFLMRGNHECRHLSEYFTFKLECEKKYSLAIYDLCMESFDCLPLAAIVNQQFLCVHGGLSPDLKTLRDIEKINRFREIPTSGIMCDLLWSDPYEDFDSDQNPKFDRNHVRGCSYFFSYRATCQFLEKNHLLSVIRAHEAQANGYRMYRKSSETGFPALMTIFSAPNYVDVYGNKAAVLSYDKSVLNIRQFNASPHPYWLPNFMNVFHWSLPFVGEKITAMLLAILNICSQEELNDDTSYSVSPAIASEADHRREIIRKKILAVGKMSRTFSVLRENSELVMELKSKSGSNKLPIGTLELGSEGIRKAITSFEEARRSDIENERLPPTTRAKDETMQMEVTTSKLQDAIDQDDPALGKIADVIIQSSPNQAQKEQAF
;
A
#
# COMPACT_ATOMS: atom_id res chain seq x y z
N MET A 1 -34.23 -50.55 -10.47
CA MET A 1 -33.13 -50.70 -9.49
C MET A 1 -32.86 -49.31 -8.94
N ILE A 2 -33.43 -48.98 -7.78
CA ILE A 2 -33.39 -47.63 -7.19
C ILE A 2 -32.08 -47.51 -6.39
N LEU A 3 -31.29 -46.50 -6.75
CA LEU A 3 -30.00 -46.12 -6.17
C LEU A 3 -30.05 -46.08 -4.63
N THR A 4 -29.29 -46.95 -3.97
CA THR A 4 -28.88 -46.75 -2.58
C THR A 4 -27.94 -45.55 -2.53
N LYS A 5 -28.50 -44.35 -2.34
CA LYS A 5 -27.73 -43.16 -1.96
C LYS A 5 -27.16 -43.42 -0.57
N ASP A 6 -25.88 -43.80 -0.50
CA ASP A 6 -25.09 -43.50 0.68
C ASP A 6 -25.21 -42.00 0.93
N LYS A 7 -25.90 -41.62 2.00
CA LYS A 7 -26.01 -40.24 2.44
C LYS A 7 -24.66 -39.86 3.05
N THR A 8 -23.67 -39.60 2.21
CA THR A 8 -22.45 -38.91 2.62
C THR A 8 -22.87 -37.58 3.25
N ASP A 9 -22.52 -37.38 4.53
CA ASP A 9 -22.73 -36.11 5.22
C ASP A 9 -22.12 -34.97 4.38
N PRO A 10 -22.94 -34.05 3.83
CA PRO A 10 -22.46 -33.01 2.93
C PRO A 10 -21.57 -31.98 3.63
N THR A 11 -21.53 -32.00 4.97
CA THR A 11 -20.66 -31.13 5.76
C THR A 11 -19.28 -31.72 5.98
N LYS A 12 -19.09 -33.02 5.74
CA LYS A 12 -17.84 -33.73 5.99
C LYS A 12 -16.97 -33.78 4.74
N TYR A 13 -15.74 -33.28 4.86
CA TYR A 13 -14.73 -33.34 3.80
C TYR A 13 -13.46 -34.02 4.31
N VAL A 14 -12.91 -34.96 3.53
CA VAL A 14 -11.64 -35.64 3.87
C VAL A 14 -10.54 -35.00 3.01
N MET A 15 -9.64 -34.27 3.67
CA MET A 15 -8.49 -33.66 3.02
C MET A 15 -7.39 -34.68 2.72
N ASN A 16 -6.43 -34.29 1.87
CA ASN A 16 -5.20 -35.03 1.64
C ASN A 16 -4.50 -35.33 2.99
N GLY A 17 -4.12 -36.59 3.22
CA GLY A 17 -3.56 -37.04 4.51
C GLY A 17 -4.59 -37.59 5.52
N ASN A 18 -5.81 -37.93 5.07
CA ASN A 18 -6.86 -38.57 5.88
C ASN A 18 -7.43 -37.71 7.03
N ARG A 19 -7.15 -36.40 7.03
CA ARG A 19 -7.73 -35.45 7.99
C ARG A 19 -9.18 -35.15 7.58
N THR A 20 -10.12 -35.45 8.48
CA THR A 20 -11.53 -35.07 8.30
C THR A 20 -11.76 -33.66 8.82
N VAL A 21 -12.42 -32.83 8.03
CA VAL A 21 -12.84 -31.47 8.39
C VAL A 21 -14.34 -31.30 8.14
N TYR A 22 -14.95 -30.34 8.83
CA TYR A 22 -16.37 -30.04 8.70
C TYR A 22 -16.58 -28.62 8.19
N THR A 23 -17.46 -28.41 7.22
CA THR A 23 -17.75 -27.09 6.62
C THR A 23 -18.39 -26.10 7.59
N THR A 24 -18.94 -26.59 8.70
CA THR A 24 -19.54 -25.79 9.79
C THR A 24 -18.53 -25.39 10.86
N GLN A 25 -17.29 -25.87 10.76
CA GLN A 25 -16.25 -25.64 11.76
C GLN A 25 -15.05 -24.93 11.14
N ARG A 26 -14.28 -24.25 11.99
CA ARG A 26 -13.03 -23.62 11.57
C ARG A 26 -12.01 -24.71 11.25
N VAL A 27 -11.59 -24.77 9.98
CA VAL A 27 -10.65 -25.79 9.48
C VAL A 27 -9.26 -25.64 10.09
N ASN A 28 -8.71 -24.42 10.07
CA ASN A 28 -7.38 -24.11 10.62
C ASN A 28 -7.51 -23.61 12.05
N THR A 29 -7.48 -24.54 13.01
CA THR A 29 -7.57 -24.24 14.44
C THR A 29 -6.29 -23.66 15.02
N ASP A 30 -5.13 -23.95 14.42
CA ASP A 30 -3.82 -23.54 14.92
C ASP A 30 -3.49 -22.06 14.63
N VAL A 31 -4.20 -21.46 13.68
CA VAL A 31 -4.07 -20.02 13.39
C VAL A 31 -4.80 -19.26 14.48
N GLU A 32 -4.15 -18.32 15.16
CA GLU A 32 -4.82 -17.48 16.17
C GLU A 32 -6.00 -16.71 15.54
N ALA A 33 -7.13 -16.63 16.23
CA ALA A 33 -8.28 -15.84 15.76
C ALA A 33 -8.11 -14.38 16.21
N PRO A 34 -8.57 -13.41 15.40
CA PRO A 34 -8.50 -12.01 15.80
C PRO A 34 -9.36 -11.74 17.03
N ALA A 35 -9.06 -10.66 17.75
CA ALA A 35 -9.94 -10.14 18.79
C ALA A 35 -11.20 -9.54 18.13
N PHE A 36 -12.25 -10.35 18.03
CA PHE A 36 -13.52 -9.97 17.38
C PHE A 36 -14.27 -8.86 18.10
N GLU A 37 -14.13 -8.79 19.42
CA GLU A 37 -14.75 -7.76 20.24
C GLU A 37 -13.83 -6.53 20.32
N LYS A 38 -14.45 -5.35 20.28
CA LYS A 38 -13.73 -4.11 20.53
C LYS A 38 -13.36 -3.99 22.01
N ALA A 39 -12.25 -3.31 22.29
CA ALA A 39 -11.81 -3.07 23.66
C ALA A 39 -12.88 -2.30 24.46
N THR A 40 -13.16 -2.73 25.69
CA THR A 40 -13.97 -1.92 26.62
C THR A 40 -13.13 -0.78 27.20
N ASP A 41 -13.79 0.26 27.71
CA ASP A 41 -13.10 1.39 28.33
C ASP A 41 -12.29 0.96 29.57
N GLU A 42 -12.78 0.01 30.34
CA GLU A 42 -12.08 -0.54 31.52
C GLU A 42 -10.80 -1.30 31.16
N GLN A 43 -10.72 -1.82 29.93
CA GLN A 43 -9.53 -2.50 29.42
C GLN A 43 -8.55 -1.51 28.79
N LEU A 44 -9.07 -0.57 28.00
CA LEU A 44 -8.24 0.35 27.24
C LEU A 44 -7.57 1.41 28.10
N TRP A 45 -8.28 2.00 29.06
CA TRP A 45 -7.78 3.17 29.79
C TRP A 45 -6.98 2.74 31.02
N SER A 46 -5.81 3.37 31.20
CA SER A 46 -4.90 3.10 32.31
C SER A 46 -5.56 3.42 33.65
N LYS A 47 -5.43 2.47 34.58
CA LYS A 47 -5.86 2.64 35.97
C LYS A 47 -4.96 3.61 36.74
N GLU A 48 -3.70 3.71 36.34
CA GLU A 48 -2.71 4.59 36.97
C GLU A 48 -2.85 6.03 36.49
N ARG A 49 -3.23 6.21 35.22
CA ARG A 49 -3.36 7.54 34.60
C ARG A 49 -4.65 7.62 33.76
N PRO A 50 -5.78 8.03 34.37
CA PRO A 50 -7.05 8.16 33.66
C PRO A 50 -6.95 9.04 32.40
N GLY A 51 -7.57 8.59 31.31
CA GLY A 51 -7.51 9.27 30.00
C GLY A 51 -6.29 8.90 29.15
N TYR A 52 -5.36 8.09 29.66
CA TYR A 52 -4.23 7.56 28.91
C TYR A 52 -4.46 6.08 28.60
N PRO A 53 -4.13 5.61 27.39
CA PRO A 53 -4.31 4.20 27.05
C PRO A 53 -3.33 3.31 27.82
N ASP A 54 -3.76 2.14 28.28
CA ASP A 54 -2.91 1.08 28.81
C ASP A 54 -2.07 0.49 27.66
N LEU A 55 -0.79 0.85 27.62
CA LEU A 55 0.10 0.48 26.52
C LEU A 55 0.28 -1.04 26.37
N PRO A 56 0.47 -1.84 27.45
CA PRO A 56 0.55 -3.29 27.33
C PRO A 56 -0.72 -3.93 26.76
N PHE A 57 -1.91 -3.51 27.22
CA PHE A 57 -3.17 -3.98 26.66
C PHE A 57 -3.32 -3.59 25.19
N LEU A 58 -3.08 -2.31 24.87
CA LEU A 58 -3.20 -1.81 23.50
C LEU A 58 -2.28 -2.56 22.53
N ARG A 59 -1.04 -2.85 22.97
CA ARG A 59 -0.08 -3.66 22.22
C ARG A 59 -0.64 -5.03 21.85
N GLU A 60 -1.15 -5.75 22.86
CA GLU A 60 -1.64 -7.11 22.67
C GLU A 60 -2.95 -7.14 21.89
N HIS A 61 -3.83 -6.15 22.10
CA HIS A 61 -5.09 -6.03 21.37
C HIS A 61 -4.84 -5.83 19.87
N PHE A 62 -3.94 -4.93 19.49
CA PHE A 62 -3.56 -4.73 18.08
C PHE A 62 -2.75 -5.90 17.49
N ARG A 63 -1.89 -6.56 18.27
CA ARG A 63 -1.20 -7.81 17.84
C ARG A 63 -2.20 -8.90 17.47
N ARG A 64 -3.36 -8.92 18.12
CA ARG A 64 -4.47 -9.84 17.81
C ARG A 64 -5.49 -9.24 16.82
N GLU A 65 -5.10 -8.25 16.02
CA GLU A 65 -5.96 -7.56 15.04
C GLU A 65 -7.24 -6.97 15.63
N GLY A 66 -7.25 -6.74 16.94
CA GLY A 66 -8.35 -6.12 17.66
C GLY A 66 -8.50 -4.66 17.28
N ARG A 67 -9.73 -4.16 17.36
CA ARG A 67 -10.04 -2.75 17.03
C ARG A 67 -10.52 -2.01 18.26
N LEU A 68 -10.27 -0.71 18.29
CA LEU A 68 -10.88 0.17 19.27
C LEU A 68 -12.29 0.57 18.82
N THR A 69 -13.07 1.15 19.73
CA THR A 69 -14.24 1.92 19.33
C THR A 69 -13.81 3.22 18.65
N GLU A 70 -14.69 3.79 17.83
CA GLU A 70 -14.39 5.06 17.16
C GLU A 70 -14.18 6.19 18.18
N GLY A 71 -14.94 6.19 19.28
CA GLY A 71 -14.78 7.16 20.37
C GLY A 71 -13.40 7.05 21.04
N GLN A 72 -12.93 5.83 21.28
CA GLN A 72 -11.61 5.57 21.86
C GLN A 72 -10.46 6.01 20.93
N ALA A 73 -10.53 5.66 19.64
CA ALA A 73 -9.53 6.10 18.66
C ALA A 73 -9.50 7.63 18.53
N LYS A 74 -10.68 8.28 18.49
CA LYS A 74 -10.79 9.75 18.52
C LYS A 74 -10.17 10.35 19.77
N ALA A 75 -10.41 9.77 20.94
CA ALA A 75 -9.88 10.26 22.20
C ALA A 75 -8.34 10.23 22.23
N ILE A 76 -7.70 9.16 21.74
CA ILE A 76 -6.24 9.07 21.63
C ILE A 76 -5.71 10.17 20.70
N LEU A 77 -6.23 10.24 19.47
CA LEU A 77 -5.77 11.21 18.46
C LEU A 77 -5.98 12.66 18.93
N ALA A 78 -7.16 12.98 19.47
CA ALA A 78 -7.49 14.32 19.94
C ALA A 78 -6.62 14.75 21.14
N SER A 79 -6.27 13.80 22.02
CA SER A 79 -5.44 14.10 23.19
C SER A 79 -3.99 14.44 22.82
N VAL A 80 -3.47 13.89 21.71
CA VAL A 80 -2.07 14.15 21.32
C VAL A 80 -1.91 15.44 20.52
N LEU A 81 -2.96 15.87 19.80
CA LEU A 81 -2.95 17.09 19.00
C LEU A 81 -2.35 18.31 19.70
N PRO A 82 -2.76 18.67 20.94
CA PRO A 82 -2.16 19.82 21.62
C PRO A 82 -0.66 19.64 21.90
N ILE A 83 -0.18 18.41 22.10
CA ILE A 83 1.24 18.11 22.31
C ILE A 83 2.01 18.38 21.02
N LEU A 84 1.64 17.72 19.92
CA LEU A 84 2.30 17.89 18.62
C LEU A 84 2.24 19.35 18.11
N ARG A 85 1.11 20.03 18.32
CA ARG A 85 0.92 21.43 17.93
C ARG A 85 1.82 22.38 18.72
N SER A 86 2.14 22.06 19.97
CA SER A 86 3.02 22.87 20.82
C SER A 86 4.50 22.72 20.48
N GLU A 87 4.89 21.65 19.79
CA GLU A 87 6.29 21.41 19.43
C GLU A 87 6.77 22.35 18.32
N PRO A 88 8.06 22.73 18.29
CA PRO A 88 8.62 23.54 17.21
C PRO A 88 8.77 22.74 15.91
N ASN A 89 8.97 23.42 14.78
CA ASN A 89 9.31 22.74 13.52
C ASN A 89 10.62 21.97 13.61
N LEU A 90 11.59 22.54 14.33
CA LEU A 90 12.92 22.00 14.55
C LEU A 90 13.07 21.61 16.03
N LEU A 91 12.95 20.32 16.31
CA LEU A 91 13.17 19.77 17.64
C LEU A 91 14.65 19.93 18.04
N ARG A 92 14.94 20.08 19.34
CA ARG A 92 16.30 20.10 19.88
C ARG A 92 16.38 19.06 20.98
N LEU A 93 17.07 17.95 20.70
CA LEU A 93 17.02 16.72 21.48
C LEU A 93 18.42 16.35 21.94
N ASP A 94 18.52 15.79 23.15
CA ASP A 94 19.79 15.34 23.72
C ASP A 94 19.95 13.82 23.59
N ALA A 95 21.19 13.34 23.56
CA ALA A 95 21.48 11.90 23.69
C ALA A 95 21.47 11.48 25.19
N PRO A 96 21.19 10.20 25.52
CA PRO A 96 21.02 9.05 24.63
C PRO A 96 19.67 9.04 23.89
N ILE A 97 19.68 8.55 22.64
CA ILE A 97 18.47 8.47 21.81
C ILE A 97 18.54 7.31 20.79
N THR A 98 17.39 6.73 20.48
CA THR A 98 17.20 5.77 19.39
C THR A 98 16.47 6.45 18.24
N ILE A 99 17.10 6.51 17.07
CA ILE A 99 16.57 7.11 15.84
C ILE A 99 16.07 6.01 14.90
N CYS A 100 14.84 6.14 14.43
CA CYS A 100 14.13 5.17 13.60
C CYS A 100 13.71 5.82 12.28
N GLY A 101 14.01 5.18 11.15
CA GLY A 101 13.44 5.53 9.84
C GLY A 101 12.04 4.95 9.64
N ASP A 102 11.66 4.77 8.38
CA ASP A 102 10.31 4.42 7.90
C ASP A 102 9.74 3.15 8.55
N VAL A 103 8.42 3.14 8.77
CA VAL A 103 7.67 2.04 9.39
C VAL A 103 6.62 1.45 8.43
N HIS A 104 5.97 2.28 7.61
CA HIS A 104 5.03 1.88 6.55
C HIS A 104 3.98 0.84 6.95
N GLY A 105 3.30 1.10 8.07
CA GLY A 105 2.21 0.23 8.53
C GLY A 105 2.62 -1.22 8.86
N GLN A 106 3.90 -1.49 9.07
CA GLN A 106 4.40 -2.80 9.50
C GLN A 106 4.36 -2.93 11.03
N TYR A 107 3.15 -2.97 11.61
CA TYR A 107 2.93 -2.96 13.06
C TYR A 107 3.67 -4.08 13.81
N TYR A 108 3.74 -5.28 13.25
CA TYR A 108 4.41 -6.42 13.87
C TYR A 108 5.92 -6.22 13.93
N ASP A 109 6.50 -5.58 12.91
CA ASP A 109 7.91 -5.19 12.90
C ASP A 109 8.19 -4.00 13.81
N LEU A 110 7.22 -3.09 13.98
CA LEU A 110 7.31 -2.02 14.97
C LEU A 110 7.39 -2.58 16.40
N LEU A 111 6.71 -3.68 16.72
CA LEU A 111 6.90 -4.36 18.00
C LEU A 111 8.33 -4.88 18.14
N LYS A 112 8.89 -5.48 17.08
CA LYS A 112 10.27 -5.94 17.07
C LYS A 112 11.28 -4.80 17.20
N LEU A 113 10.99 -3.65 16.59
CA LEU A 113 11.78 -2.44 16.69
C LEU A 113 11.93 -2.02 18.16
N PHE A 114 10.87 -2.03 18.97
CA PHE A 114 10.95 -1.70 20.40
C PHE A 114 11.73 -2.73 21.23
N GLU A 115 11.66 -4.02 20.87
CA GLU A 115 12.52 -5.05 21.51
C GLU A 115 14.01 -4.80 21.27
N VAL A 116 14.36 -4.29 20.09
CA VAL A 116 15.75 -4.06 19.66
C VAL A 116 16.26 -2.68 20.09
N GLY A 117 15.42 -1.66 20.00
CA GLY A 117 15.73 -0.26 20.33
C GLY A 117 15.67 0.05 21.83
N GLY A 118 14.96 -0.77 22.62
CA GLY A 118 14.78 -0.60 24.06
C GLY A 118 13.39 -0.08 24.43
N ASP A 119 12.97 -0.30 25.68
CA ASP A 119 11.64 0.09 26.16
C ASP A 119 11.45 1.63 26.14
N PRO A 120 10.42 2.17 25.45
CA PRO A 120 10.14 3.62 25.41
C PRO A 120 9.91 4.29 26.77
N SER A 121 9.61 3.53 27.83
CA SER A 121 9.54 4.06 29.20
C SER A 121 10.88 4.52 29.76
N ASN A 122 11.99 3.97 29.24
CA ASN A 122 13.35 4.26 29.70
C ASN A 122 14.29 4.73 28.57
N THR A 123 13.83 4.68 27.32
CA THR A 123 14.62 5.02 26.13
C THR A 123 13.99 6.20 25.40
N GLN A 124 14.81 7.20 25.06
CA GLN A 124 14.37 8.30 24.21
C GLN A 124 14.30 7.85 22.75
N TYR A 125 13.24 8.23 22.04
CA TYR A 125 13.00 7.87 20.65
C TYR A 125 12.79 9.09 19.75
N LEU A 126 13.36 9.02 18.54
CA LEU A 126 13.04 9.91 17.43
C LEU A 126 12.66 9.07 16.21
N PHE A 127 11.43 9.20 15.73
CA PHE A 127 11.01 8.62 14.46
C PHE A 127 11.06 9.67 13.36
N LEU A 128 11.59 9.29 12.20
CA LEU A 128 11.86 10.21 11.10
C LEU A 128 10.65 10.44 10.17
N GLY A 129 9.60 9.61 10.24
CA GLY A 129 8.40 9.74 9.41
C GLY A 129 7.94 8.40 8.83
N ASP A 130 6.99 8.47 7.90
CA ASP A 130 6.46 7.36 7.11
C ASP A 130 5.95 6.20 7.98
N TYR A 131 4.95 6.53 8.80
CA TYR A 131 4.25 5.59 9.67
C TYR A 131 3.21 4.75 8.91
N VAL A 132 2.69 5.29 7.81
CA VAL A 132 1.51 4.80 7.09
C VAL A 132 1.81 4.39 5.65
N ASP A 133 0.77 3.84 5.01
CA ASP A 133 0.76 3.31 3.65
C ASP A 133 1.65 2.08 3.46
N ARG A 134 1.43 1.42 2.31
CA ARG A 134 2.16 0.23 1.82
C ARG A 134 1.84 -1.02 2.63
N GLY A 135 2.10 -1.01 3.94
CA GLY A 135 1.62 -2.03 4.87
C GLY A 135 0.14 -1.85 5.24
N TYR A 136 -0.46 -2.91 5.78
CA TYR A 136 -1.90 -2.99 6.09
C TYR A 136 -2.25 -2.82 7.58
N PHE A 137 -1.29 -2.37 8.38
CA PHE A 137 -1.49 -2.09 9.81
C PHE A 137 -1.06 -0.66 10.19
N SER A 138 -1.31 0.30 9.28
CA SER A 138 -0.95 1.70 9.44
C SER A 138 -1.71 2.35 10.60
N ILE A 139 -3.00 2.07 10.76
CA ILE A 139 -3.79 2.70 11.84
C ILE A 139 -3.38 2.17 13.22
N GLU A 140 -2.97 0.92 13.31
CA GLU A 140 -2.39 0.34 14.54
C GLU A 140 -1.04 1.00 14.86
N CYS A 141 -0.17 1.22 13.86
CA CYS A 141 1.07 1.99 14.03
C CYS A 141 0.79 3.40 14.55
N VAL A 142 -0.12 4.14 13.91
CA VAL A 142 -0.48 5.52 14.31
C VAL A 142 -1.02 5.53 15.73
N LEU A 143 -2.04 4.74 16.05
CA LEU A 143 -2.66 4.75 17.38
C LEU A 143 -1.66 4.34 18.48
N TYR A 144 -0.77 3.40 18.21
CA TYR A 144 0.22 2.94 19.18
C TYR A 144 1.35 3.96 19.39
N LEU A 145 1.90 4.54 18.32
CA LEU A 145 2.92 5.59 18.39
C LEU A 145 2.37 6.87 19.02
N TRP A 146 1.12 7.26 18.72
CA TRP A 146 0.46 8.41 19.34
C TRP A 146 0.22 8.16 20.83
N SER A 147 -0.09 6.93 21.21
CA SER A 147 -0.19 6.53 22.61
C SER A 147 1.15 6.68 23.34
N PHE A 148 2.27 6.28 22.73
CA PHE A 148 3.59 6.56 23.29
C PHE A 148 3.88 8.06 23.40
N LYS A 149 3.52 8.86 22.38
CA LYS A 149 3.68 10.32 22.42
C LYS A 149 2.88 10.96 23.56
N LEU A 150 1.68 10.46 23.83
CA LEU A 150 0.88 10.88 24.98
C LEU A 150 1.60 10.58 26.29
N TRP A 151 2.05 9.34 26.49
CA TRP A 151 2.70 8.90 27.72
C TRP A 151 4.03 9.61 27.98
N TYR A 152 4.83 9.79 26.93
CA TYR A 152 6.23 10.20 26.99
C TYR A 152 6.50 11.45 26.13
N PRO A 153 5.81 12.57 26.36
CA PRO A 153 5.85 13.72 25.45
C PRO A 153 7.23 14.37 25.34
N THR A 154 8.08 14.20 26.36
CA THR A 154 9.44 14.76 26.45
C THR A 154 10.55 13.77 26.12
N SER A 155 10.22 12.51 25.80
CA SER A 155 11.22 11.49 25.43
C SER A 155 10.83 10.65 24.21
N PHE A 156 9.63 10.83 23.66
CA PHE A 156 9.17 10.15 22.46
C PHE A 156 8.79 11.18 21.40
N PHE A 157 9.53 11.23 20.30
CA PHE A 157 9.42 12.26 19.28
C PHE A 157 9.07 11.64 17.93
N LEU A 158 8.11 12.27 17.25
CA LEU A 158 7.59 11.86 15.95
C LEU A 158 7.78 13.01 14.98
N MET A 159 8.43 12.77 13.84
CA MET A 159 8.51 13.75 12.75
C MET A 159 7.59 13.38 11.59
N ARG A 160 7.40 14.33 10.68
CA ARG A 160 6.61 14.13 9.47
C ARG A 160 7.48 13.49 8.39
N GLY A 161 7.00 12.42 7.77
CA GLY A 161 7.48 11.89 6.51
C GLY A 161 6.64 12.39 5.33
N ASN A 162 6.93 11.91 4.12
CA ASN A 162 6.17 12.30 2.95
C ASN A 162 4.80 11.61 2.89
N HIS A 163 4.63 10.45 3.51
CA HIS A 163 3.36 9.71 3.55
C HIS A 163 2.34 10.30 4.54
N GLU A 164 2.77 11.13 5.49
CA GLU A 164 1.88 11.84 6.43
C GLU A 164 1.18 13.05 5.77
N CYS A 165 0.49 12.80 4.67
CA CYS A 165 -0.25 13.80 3.90
C CYS A 165 -1.48 13.20 3.22
N ARG A 166 -2.45 14.05 2.87
CA ARG A 166 -3.70 13.61 2.23
C ARG A 166 -3.44 13.06 0.84
N HIS A 167 -2.51 13.65 0.11
CA HIS A 167 -2.24 13.28 -1.29
C HIS A 167 -1.75 11.83 -1.43
N LEU A 168 -0.80 11.40 -0.60
CA LEU A 168 -0.27 10.03 -0.65
C LEU A 168 -1.24 9.03 -0.03
N SER A 169 -1.79 9.33 1.15
CA SER A 169 -2.67 8.40 1.85
C SER A 169 -4.02 8.16 1.13
N GLU A 170 -4.46 9.09 0.27
CA GLU A 170 -5.58 8.90 -0.65
C GLU A 170 -5.20 8.10 -1.90
N TYR A 171 -3.96 8.22 -2.39
CA TYR A 171 -3.47 7.44 -3.53
C TYR A 171 -3.21 5.98 -3.16
N PHE A 172 -2.57 5.76 -2.02
CA PHE A 172 -2.25 4.44 -1.47
C PHE A 172 -3.42 3.92 -0.62
N THR A 173 -3.12 3.33 0.53
CA THR A 173 -4.06 2.45 1.21
C THR A 173 -4.51 2.98 2.56
N PHE A 174 -3.88 4.01 3.13
CA PHE A 174 -4.21 4.44 4.49
C PHE A 174 -5.62 5.05 4.62
N LYS A 175 -6.10 5.83 3.65
CA LYS A 175 -7.49 6.32 3.64
C LYS A 175 -8.48 5.16 3.63
N LEU A 176 -8.26 4.21 2.73
CA LEU A 176 -9.08 3.00 2.61
C LEU A 176 -9.01 2.15 3.89
N GLU A 177 -7.84 2.00 4.49
CA GLU A 177 -7.64 1.28 5.75
C GLU A 177 -8.50 1.88 6.86
N CYS A 178 -8.47 3.20 7.00
CA CYS A 178 -9.29 3.91 7.98
C CYS A 178 -10.78 3.68 7.74
N GLU A 179 -11.27 3.75 6.50
CA GLU A 179 -12.67 3.50 6.17
C GLU A 179 -13.10 2.04 6.43
N LYS A 180 -12.20 1.07 6.24
CA LYS A 180 -12.48 -0.36 6.45
C LYS A 180 -12.41 -0.79 7.92
N LYS A 181 -11.50 -0.18 8.68
CA LYS A 181 -11.28 -0.53 10.10
C LYS A 181 -12.08 0.36 11.05
N TYR A 182 -12.28 1.62 10.69
CA TYR A 182 -12.91 2.65 11.50
C TYR A 182 -13.89 3.51 10.67
N SER A 183 -13.51 4.74 10.31
CA SER A 183 -14.34 5.69 9.58
C SER A 183 -13.48 6.76 8.90
N LEU A 184 -14.07 7.49 7.95
CA LEU A 184 -13.44 8.68 7.35
C LEU A 184 -13.14 9.76 8.40
N ALA A 185 -13.94 9.86 9.47
CA ALA A 185 -13.69 10.82 10.55
C ALA A 185 -12.40 10.51 11.34
N ILE A 186 -12.00 9.24 11.44
CA ILE A 186 -10.69 8.87 12.00
C ILE A 186 -9.56 9.28 11.06
N TYR A 187 -9.74 9.05 9.75
CA TYR A 187 -8.77 9.49 8.75
C TYR A 187 -8.55 11.01 8.80
N ASP A 188 -9.62 11.80 8.81
CA ASP A 188 -9.53 13.27 8.86
C ASP A 188 -8.80 13.75 10.12
N LEU A 189 -9.02 13.09 11.25
CA LEU A 189 -8.34 13.40 12.50
C LEU A 189 -6.86 12.99 12.47
N CYS A 190 -6.52 11.88 11.80
CA CYS A 190 -5.12 11.53 11.52
C CYS A 190 -4.47 12.62 10.66
N MET A 191 -5.14 13.12 9.62
CA MET A 191 -4.62 14.20 8.77
C MET A 191 -4.37 15.50 9.55
N GLU A 192 -5.27 15.89 10.46
CA GLU A 192 -5.04 17.04 11.34
C GLU A 192 -3.80 16.81 12.23
N SER A 193 -3.61 15.59 12.73
CA SER A 193 -2.45 15.26 13.56
C SER A 193 -1.14 15.24 12.74
N PHE A 194 -1.19 14.81 11.50
CA PHE A 194 -0.06 14.80 10.57
C PHE A 194 0.39 16.22 10.21
N ASP A 195 -0.55 17.15 10.05
CA ASP A 195 -0.24 18.58 9.86
C ASP A 195 0.48 19.20 11.07
N CYS A 196 0.38 18.59 12.25
CA CYS A 196 1.05 19.07 13.47
C CYS A 196 2.47 18.51 13.66
N LEU A 197 2.87 17.45 12.95
CA LEU A 197 4.16 16.79 13.13
C LEU A 197 5.34 17.73 12.81
N PRO A 198 6.37 17.81 13.68
CA PRO A 198 7.64 18.49 13.41
C PRO A 198 8.30 18.03 12.10
N LEU A 199 9.10 18.90 11.49
CA LEU A 199 9.73 18.65 10.18
C LEU A 199 11.19 18.19 10.28
N ALA A 200 11.86 18.50 11.40
CA ALA A 200 13.26 18.18 11.60
C ALA A 200 13.62 18.13 13.09
N ALA A 201 14.78 17.55 13.39
CA ALA A 201 15.38 17.59 14.72
C ALA A 201 16.88 17.89 14.64
N ILE A 202 17.40 18.60 15.63
CA ILE A 202 18.83 18.63 15.96
C ILE A 202 19.06 17.70 17.14
N VAL A 203 19.81 16.63 16.92
CA VAL A 203 20.18 15.68 17.96
C VAL A 203 21.59 15.99 18.46
N ASN A 204 21.73 16.16 19.77
CA ASN A 204 22.95 16.43 20.52
C ASN A 204 23.77 17.60 19.95
N GLN A 205 23.10 18.59 19.35
CA GLN A 205 23.73 19.73 18.64
C GLN A 205 24.67 19.33 17.50
N GLN A 206 24.60 18.09 17.02
CA GLN A 206 25.54 17.51 16.06
C GLN A 206 24.88 17.02 14.79
N PHE A 207 23.66 16.48 14.88
CA PHE A 207 23.02 15.84 13.74
C PHE A 207 21.75 16.58 13.34
N LEU A 208 21.66 16.97 12.07
CA LEU A 208 20.35 17.31 11.50
C LEU A 208 19.65 16.00 11.14
N CYS A 209 18.48 15.78 11.71
CA CYS A 209 17.60 14.66 11.40
C CYS A 209 16.40 15.18 10.61
N VAL A 210 16.15 14.60 9.44
CA VAL A 210 15.03 14.92 8.54
C VAL A 210 14.52 13.64 7.89
N HIS A 211 13.32 13.63 7.32
CA HIS A 211 12.85 12.46 6.57
C HIS A 211 13.54 12.33 5.21
N GLY A 212 13.33 13.38 4.39
CA GLY A 212 13.91 13.63 3.09
C GLY A 212 15.40 13.97 3.18
N GLY A 213 15.72 15.23 2.94
CA GLY A 213 17.09 15.68 2.92
C GLY A 213 17.21 17.18 2.81
N LEU A 214 18.14 17.65 1.97
CA LEU A 214 18.46 19.05 1.83
C LEU A 214 17.65 19.73 0.72
N SER A 215 17.40 21.02 0.91
CA SER A 215 16.78 21.89 -0.08
C SER A 215 17.78 22.90 -0.64
N PRO A 216 17.66 23.32 -1.91
CA PRO A 216 18.32 24.53 -2.41
C PRO A 216 17.99 25.77 -1.57
N ASP A 217 16.83 25.82 -0.92
CA ASP A 217 16.39 26.95 -0.09
C ASP A 217 16.79 26.79 1.39
N LEU A 218 17.34 25.63 1.78
CA LEU A 218 17.82 25.37 3.13
C LEU A 218 19.27 25.82 3.28
N LYS A 219 19.49 27.02 3.84
CA LYS A 219 20.84 27.57 4.06
C LYS A 219 21.26 27.48 5.52
N THR A 220 20.32 27.66 6.43
CA THR A 220 20.53 27.64 7.87
C THR A 220 19.38 26.95 8.58
N LEU A 221 19.60 26.53 9.83
CA LEU A 221 18.54 25.95 10.67
C LEU A 221 17.33 26.88 10.87
N ARG A 222 17.53 28.21 10.81
CA ARG A 222 16.46 29.21 10.90
C ARG A 222 15.47 29.13 9.73
N ASP A 223 15.87 28.58 8.60
CA ASP A 223 14.98 28.45 7.44
C ASP A 223 13.89 27.40 7.72
N ILE A 224 14.21 26.35 8.49
CA ILE A 224 13.24 25.34 8.96
C ILE A 224 12.29 25.94 10.00
N GLU A 225 12.82 26.72 10.95
CA GLU A 225 12.05 27.35 12.04
C GLU A 225 10.96 28.31 11.53
N LYS A 226 11.12 28.86 10.31
CA LYS A 226 10.15 29.81 9.70
C LYS A 226 9.01 29.16 8.92
N ILE A 227 9.06 27.85 8.67
CA ILE A 227 8.06 27.16 7.85
C ILE A 227 6.70 27.17 8.56
N ASN A 228 5.61 27.49 7.85
CA ASN A 228 4.28 27.17 8.35
C ASN A 228 3.98 25.70 8.02
N ARG A 229 4.20 24.80 8.99
CA ARG A 229 4.02 23.35 8.80
C ARG A 229 2.57 22.85 8.90
N PHE A 230 1.67 23.64 9.49
CA PHE A 230 0.28 23.28 9.78
C PHE A 230 -0.61 23.34 8.53
N ARG A 231 -0.26 22.52 7.54
CA ARG A 231 -0.89 22.45 6.23
C ARG A 231 -0.47 21.18 5.50
N GLU A 232 -1.18 20.89 4.43
CA GLU A 232 -0.78 19.88 3.45
C GLU A 232 0.63 20.17 2.88
N ILE A 233 1.38 19.11 2.58
CA ILE A 233 2.72 19.22 1.97
C ILE A 233 2.56 19.88 0.59
N PRO A 234 3.25 21.01 0.32
CA PRO A 234 3.21 21.62 -1.01
C PRO A 234 3.95 20.75 -2.04
N THR A 235 3.64 20.93 -3.33
CA THR A 235 4.36 20.21 -4.40
C THR A 235 5.78 20.71 -4.66
N SER A 236 6.16 21.87 -4.09
CA SER A 236 7.51 22.44 -4.19
C SER A 236 7.88 23.32 -2.99
N GLY A 237 9.16 23.68 -2.90
CA GLY A 237 9.73 24.53 -1.85
C GLY A 237 10.26 23.74 -0.66
N ILE A 238 10.90 24.44 0.28
CA ILE A 238 11.67 23.83 1.39
C ILE A 238 10.92 22.76 2.20
N MET A 239 9.60 22.92 2.44
CA MET A 239 8.81 21.90 3.15
C MET A 239 8.65 20.61 2.33
N CYS A 240 8.48 20.72 1.01
CA CYS A 240 8.48 19.55 0.12
C CYS A 240 9.86 18.89 0.16
N ASP A 241 10.92 19.69 0.02
CA ASP A 241 12.28 19.17 -0.10
C ASP A 241 12.80 18.47 1.16
N LEU A 242 12.46 18.97 2.35
CA LEU A 242 12.77 18.30 3.62
C LEU A 242 12.15 16.90 3.74
N LEU A 243 11.10 16.62 2.97
CA LEU A 243 10.35 15.36 3.01
C LEU A 243 10.59 14.47 1.78
N TRP A 244 11.03 15.04 0.65
CA TRP A 244 11.11 14.32 -0.65
C TRP A 244 12.49 14.31 -1.32
N SER A 245 13.46 15.10 -0.86
CA SER A 245 14.77 15.10 -1.50
C SER A 245 15.56 13.84 -1.18
N ASP A 246 16.39 13.41 -2.13
CA ASP A 246 17.23 12.23 -2.02
C ASP A 246 18.70 12.60 -2.30
N PRO A 247 19.68 11.87 -1.74
CA PRO A 247 21.04 11.93 -2.25
C PRO A 247 21.10 11.43 -3.70
N TYR A 248 22.09 11.89 -4.47
CA TYR A 248 22.42 11.23 -5.74
C TYR A 248 22.71 9.73 -5.54
N GLU A 249 22.38 8.91 -6.53
CA GLU A 249 22.73 7.48 -6.51
C GLU A 249 24.24 7.27 -6.31
N ASP A 250 25.03 8.05 -7.05
CA ASP A 250 26.48 8.19 -6.96
C ASP A 250 26.89 9.37 -6.05
N PHE A 251 26.22 9.58 -4.91
CA PHE A 251 26.45 10.66 -3.96
C PHE A 251 27.93 10.99 -3.69
N ASP A 252 28.77 9.95 -3.62
CA ASP A 252 30.20 10.05 -3.30
C ASP A 252 31.04 10.69 -4.44
N SER A 253 30.46 10.86 -5.64
CA SER A 253 31.07 11.47 -6.82
C SER A 253 31.19 13.00 -6.68
N ASP A 254 32.37 13.53 -7.02
CA ASP A 254 32.65 14.98 -7.00
C ASP A 254 32.12 15.72 -8.24
N GLN A 255 31.57 15.01 -9.23
CA GLN A 255 31.10 15.60 -10.49
C GLN A 255 29.66 16.13 -10.41
N ASN A 256 28.89 15.67 -9.42
CA ASN A 256 27.49 16.03 -9.29
C ASN A 256 27.30 17.52 -8.96
N PRO A 257 26.32 18.21 -9.56
CA PRO A 257 25.97 19.55 -9.12
C PRO A 257 25.43 19.50 -7.68
N LYS A 258 25.30 20.68 -7.05
CA LYS A 258 24.81 20.73 -5.64
C LYS A 258 23.40 20.16 -5.52
N PHE A 259 22.56 20.53 -6.48
CA PHE A 259 21.18 20.10 -6.57
C PHE A 259 20.80 19.91 -8.04
N ASP A 260 19.96 18.92 -8.32
CA ASP A 260 19.31 18.70 -9.62
C ASP A 260 17.92 18.11 -9.40
N ARG A 261 17.05 18.12 -10.41
CA ARG A 261 15.68 17.62 -10.29
C ARG A 261 15.66 16.12 -9.97
N ASN A 262 14.89 15.76 -8.94
CA ASN A 262 14.70 14.36 -8.59
C ASN A 262 13.65 13.72 -9.51
N HIS A 263 14.13 13.12 -10.60
CA HIS A 263 13.28 12.41 -11.57
C HIS A 263 12.80 11.05 -11.06
N VAL A 264 13.41 10.51 -10.00
CA VAL A 264 12.91 9.30 -9.33
C VAL A 264 11.64 9.61 -8.59
N ARG A 265 11.58 10.73 -7.85
CA ARG A 265 10.39 11.16 -7.10
C ARG A 265 9.39 11.96 -7.93
N GLY A 266 9.83 12.59 -9.02
CA GLY A 266 8.99 13.48 -9.84
C GLY A 266 8.71 14.85 -9.20
N CYS A 267 9.30 15.13 -8.04
CA CYS A 267 9.27 16.40 -7.33
C CYS A 267 10.60 16.60 -6.59
N SER A 268 10.81 17.77 -5.97
CA SER A 268 12.03 18.07 -5.21
C SER A 268 13.36 17.88 -6.00
N TYR A 269 14.44 17.53 -5.30
CA TYR A 269 15.82 17.56 -5.79
C TYR A 269 16.64 16.37 -5.32
N PHE A 270 17.59 15.96 -6.14
CA PHE A 270 18.77 15.24 -5.69
C PHE A 270 19.75 16.23 -5.05
N PHE A 271 20.43 15.85 -3.96
CA PHE A 271 21.48 16.64 -3.33
C PHE A 271 22.80 15.86 -3.26
N SER A 272 23.93 16.54 -3.49
CA SER A 272 25.25 15.89 -3.55
C SER A 272 26.05 15.97 -2.26
N TYR A 273 27.14 15.20 -2.20
CA TYR A 273 28.14 15.30 -1.13
C TYR A 273 28.62 16.74 -0.92
N ARG A 274 28.85 17.49 -2.00
CA ARG A 274 29.28 18.90 -1.93
C ARG A 274 28.22 19.80 -1.28
N ALA A 275 26.94 19.61 -1.61
CA ALA A 275 25.85 20.36 -0.97
C ALA A 275 25.76 20.04 0.52
N THR A 276 25.91 18.77 0.87
CA THR A 276 25.87 18.27 2.25
C THR A 276 27.00 18.85 3.09
N CYS A 277 28.25 18.72 2.65
CA CYS A 277 29.40 19.27 3.38
C CYS A 277 29.30 20.78 3.59
N GLN A 278 28.90 21.53 2.55
CA GLN A 278 28.71 22.97 2.68
C GLN A 278 27.64 23.34 3.73
N PHE A 279 26.53 22.59 3.77
CA PHE A 279 25.48 22.82 4.75
C PHE A 279 25.97 22.50 6.18
N LEU A 280 26.68 21.37 6.35
CA LEU A 280 27.23 20.94 7.63
C LEU A 280 28.23 21.95 8.19
N GLU A 281 29.21 22.38 7.38
CA GLU A 281 30.21 23.37 7.76
C GLU A 281 29.55 24.68 8.21
N LYS A 282 28.61 25.19 7.40
CA LYS A 282 27.91 26.45 7.66
C LYS A 282 27.08 26.43 8.94
N ASN A 283 26.54 25.28 9.33
CA ASN A 283 25.67 25.14 10.49
C ASN A 283 26.38 24.49 11.69
N HIS A 284 27.69 24.23 11.59
CA HIS A 284 28.49 23.58 12.62
C HIS A 284 27.93 22.21 13.05
N LEU A 285 27.50 21.40 12.07
CA LEU A 285 26.95 20.07 12.27
C LEU A 285 27.92 18.99 11.80
N LEU A 286 27.78 17.79 12.35
CA LEU A 286 28.63 16.63 12.08
C LEU A 286 28.10 15.78 10.92
N SER A 287 26.78 15.58 10.84
CA SER A 287 26.16 14.72 9.82
C SER A 287 24.68 15.04 9.64
N VAL A 288 24.12 14.59 8.50
CA VAL A 288 22.68 14.52 8.26
C VAL A 288 22.22 13.07 8.44
N ILE A 289 21.17 12.85 9.23
CA ILE A 289 20.52 11.54 9.42
C ILE A 289 19.14 11.61 8.76
N ARG A 290 18.85 10.65 7.89
CA ARG A 290 17.61 10.64 7.12
C ARG A 290 17.03 9.24 6.89
N ALA A 291 15.84 9.16 6.29
CA ALA A 291 15.11 7.90 6.06
C ALA A 291 14.68 7.72 4.59
N HIS A 292 13.40 7.49 4.26
CA HIS A 292 12.73 7.59 2.94
C HIS A 292 13.17 6.64 1.80
N GLU A 293 14.40 6.14 1.82
CA GLU A 293 14.93 5.22 0.80
C GLU A 293 15.21 3.87 1.44
N ALA A 294 14.50 2.84 0.98
CA ALA A 294 14.73 1.46 1.38
C ALA A 294 16.21 1.07 1.19
N GLN A 295 16.77 0.38 2.19
CA GLN A 295 18.16 -0.09 2.19
C GLN A 295 18.20 -1.59 2.43
N ALA A 296 18.99 -2.34 1.65
CA ALA A 296 19.11 -3.79 1.80
C ALA A 296 19.51 -4.22 3.23
N ASN A 297 20.36 -3.43 3.88
CA ASN A 297 20.82 -3.65 5.26
C ASN A 297 20.05 -2.82 6.31
N GLY A 298 19.00 -2.10 5.93
CA GLY A 298 18.28 -1.19 6.81
C GLY A 298 19.01 0.12 7.11
N TYR A 299 20.21 0.31 6.58
CA TYR A 299 20.95 1.57 6.67
C TYR A 299 21.95 1.73 5.52
N ARG A 300 22.40 2.98 5.29
CA ARG A 300 23.54 3.31 4.43
C ARG A 300 24.36 4.44 5.06
N MET A 301 25.67 4.23 5.13
CA MET A 301 26.65 5.25 5.51
C MET A 301 27.29 5.77 4.23
N TYR A 302 27.19 7.08 3.98
CA TYR A 302 27.75 7.72 2.79
C TYR A 302 29.18 8.19 3.03
N ARG A 303 29.82 8.77 2.00
CA ARG A 303 31.17 9.34 2.08
C ARG A 303 31.37 10.20 3.34
N LYS A 304 32.52 9.96 3.97
CA LYS A 304 32.97 10.71 5.15
C LYS A 304 33.37 12.12 4.77
N SER A 305 32.97 13.09 5.59
CA SER A 305 33.48 14.45 5.49
C SER A 305 34.98 14.45 5.70
N SER A 306 35.72 15.14 4.82
CA SER A 306 37.18 15.27 4.91
C SER A 306 37.63 16.01 6.17
N GLU A 307 36.77 16.88 6.74
CA GLU A 307 37.09 17.68 7.92
C GLU A 307 36.95 16.89 9.22
N THR A 308 35.89 16.10 9.34
CA THR A 308 35.54 15.40 10.60
C THR A 308 35.89 13.92 10.57
N GLY A 309 36.13 13.33 9.40
CA GLY A 309 36.31 11.89 9.22
C GLY A 309 35.03 11.07 9.50
N PHE A 310 33.89 11.73 9.67
CA PHE A 310 32.60 11.12 9.99
C PHE A 310 31.68 11.11 8.74
N PRO A 311 30.81 10.10 8.55
CA PRO A 311 29.86 10.06 7.43
C PRO A 311 29.08 11.38 7.32
N ALA A 312 29.12 12.04 6.16
CA ALA A 312 28.42 13.31 5.97
C ALA A 312 26.89 13.13 5.92
N LEU A 313 26.45 11.95 5.49
CA LEU A 313 25.05 11.56 5.39
C LEU A 313 24.89 10.10 5.86
N MET A 314 23.75 9.81 6.48
CA MET A 314 23.35 8.47 6.90
C MET A 314 21.86 8.25 6.58
N THR A 315 21.52 7.16 5.90
CA THR A 315 20.13 6.71 5.71
C THR A 315 19.84 5.59 6.71
N ILE A 316 18.71 5.67 7.42
CA ILE A 316 18.18 4.63 8.32
C ILE A 316 16.79 4.24 7.82
N PHE A 317 16.50 2.94 7.75
CA PHE A 317 15.23 2.40 7.26
C PHE A 317 14.77 1.27 8.18
N SER A 318 13.57 1.40 8.76
CA SER A 318 13.10 0.54 9.85
C SER A 318 12.02 -0.47 9.45
N ALA A 319 11.71 -0.61 8.16
CA ALA A 319 10.74 -1.58 7.64
C ALA A 319 11.46 -2.80 7.02
N PRO A 320 11.59 -3.93 7.74
CA PRO A 320 12.28 -5.12 7.21
C PRO A 320 11.37 -5.86 6.22
N ASN A 321 11.96 -6.58 5.26
CA ASN A 321 11.23 -7.25 4.17
C ASN A 321 10.11 -6.36 3.59
N TYR A 322 10.46 -5.12 3.26
CA TYR A 322 9.52 -4.09 2.86
C TYR A 322 8.60 -4.58 1.74
N VAL A 323 7.31 -4.27 1.87
CA VAL A 323 6.21 -4.72 0.99
C VAL A 323 6.23 -6.23 0.69
N ASP A 324 6.69 -7.02 1.66
CA ASP A 324 6.78 -8.49 1.63
C ASP A 324 7.71 -9.13 0.58
N VAL A 325 8.37 -8.32 -0.25
CA VAL A 325 9.16 -8.81 -1.40
C VAL A 325 10.61 -8.31 -1.43
N TYR A 326 10.96 -7.22 -0.75
CA TYR A 326 12.31 -6.65 -0.84
C TYR A 326 13.39 -7.53 -0.21
N GLY A 327 13.05 -8.37 0.78
CA GLY A 327 14.02 -9.21 1.48
C GLY A 327 15.09 -8.45 2.27
N ASN A 328 14.92 -7.14 2.49
CA ASN A 328 15.86 -6.30 3.22
C ASN A 328 15.79 -6.53 4.74
N LYS A 329 16.88 -6.16 5.42
CA LYS A 329 16.85 -5.92 6.87
C LYS A 329 16.33 -4.52 7.18
N ALA A 330 15.91 -4.31 8.41
CA ALA A 330 15.70 -3.00 9.00
C ALA A 330 16.81 -2.67 9.99
N ALA A 331 16.94 -1.39 10.34
CA ALA A 331 17.84 -0.96 11.40
C ALA A 331 17.30 0.24 12.18
N VAL A 332 17.74 0.36 13.43
CA VAL A 332 17.65 1.58 14.23
C VAL A 332 19.05 2.07 14.61
N LEU A 333 19.20 3.37 14.77
CA LEU A 333 20.44 4.02 15.19
C LEU A 333 20.33 4.39 16.68
N SER A 334 21.11 3.73 17.52
CA SER A 334 21.22 4.03 18.95
C SER A 334 22.46 4.88 19.18
N TYR A 335 22.27 6.08 19.74
CA TYR A 335 23.35 7.03 19.98
C TYR A 335 23.44 7.38 21.46
N ASP A 336 24.59 7.10 22.08
CA ASP A 336 24.86 7.36 23.50
C ASP A 336 26.02 8.37 23.66
N LYS A 337 25.83 9.59 23.14
CA LYS A 337 26.73 10.77 23.16
C LYS A 337 28.12 10.62 22.52
N SER A 338 28.66 9.42 22.45
CA SER A 338 30.02 9.12 22.02
C SER A 338 30.06 8.01 20.99
N VAL A 339 29.17 7.02 21.13
CA VAL A 339 29.08 5.86 20.26
C VAL A 339 27.76 5.87 19.51
N LEU A 340 27.85 5.75 18.19
CA LEU A 340 26.73 5.49 17.29
C LEU A 340 26.73 4.00 16.98
N ASN A 341 25.68 3.29 17.40
CA ASN A 341 25.50 1.87 17.17
C ASN A 341 24.28 1.63 16.28
N ILE A 342 24.45 0.81 15.25
CA ILE A 342 23.36 0.43 14.35
C ILE A 342 22.89 -0.96 14.74
N ARG A 343 21.62 -1.08 15.13
CA ARG A 343 21.01 -2.35 15.50
C ARG A 343 20.10 -2.80 14.39
N GLN A 344 20.49 -3.85 13.67
CA GLN A 344 19.70 -4.43 12.59
C GLN A 344 18.71 -5.47 13.12
N PHE A 345 17.58 -5.64 12.44
CA PHE A 345 16.59 -6.67 12.71
C PHE A 345 15.91 -7.16 11.42
N ASN A 346 15.34 -8.36 11.49
CA ASN A 346 14.63 -9.01 10.39
C ASN A 346 13.12 -8.90 10.58
N ALA A 347 12.37 -9.21 9.51
CA ALA A 347 10.92 -9.16 9.52
C ALA A 347 10.28 -10.21 10.44
N SER A 348 9.14 -9.84 10.99
CA SER A 348 8.29 -10.66 11.84
C SER A 348 7.06 -11.12 11.04
N PRO A 349 6.53 -12.32 11.31
CA PRO A 349 5.28 -12.75 10.71
C PRO A 349 4.13 -11.78 11.07
N HIS A 350 3.27 -11.51 10.11
CA HIS A 350 2.03 -10.75 10.31
C HIS A 350 0.84 -11.45 9.65
N PRO A 351 -0.40 -11.14 10.08
CA PRO A 351 -1.60 -11.64 9.42
C PRO A 351 -1.68 -11.19 7.96
N TYR A 352 -2.27 -12.06 7.16
CA TYR A 352 -2.47 -11.80 5.74
C TYR A 352 -3.77 -11.02 5.51
N TRP A 353 -3.68 -9.99 4.68
CA TRP A 353 -4.81 -9.24 4.17
C TRP A 353 -4.82 -9.31 2.65
N LEU A 354 -6.01 -9.50 2.06
CA LEU A 354 -6.18 -9.37 0.62
C LEU A 354 -5.92 -7.93 0.19
N PRO A 355 -5.46 -7.70 -1.06
CA PRO A 355 -5.21 -6.37 -1.58
C PRO A 355 -6.38 -5.41 -1.35
N ASN A 356 -6.08 -4.19 -0.92
CA ASN A 356 -7.08 -3.13 -0.69
C ASN A 356 -8.18 -3.53 0.32
N PHE A 357 -7.84 -4.37 1.31
CA PHE A 357 -8.76 -4.85 2.35
C PHE A 357 -10.03 -5.51 1.78
N MET A 358 -9.91 -6.15 0.61
CA MET A 358 -11.02 -6.83 -0.04
C MET A 358 -11.48 -8.03 0.80
N ASN A 359 -12.80 -8.21 0.94
CA ASN A 359 -13.30 -9.43 1.58
C ASN A 359 -13.33 -10.61 0.60
N VAL A 360 -13.30 -11.81 1.15
CA VAL A 360 -13.20 -13.05 0.38
C VAL A 360 -14.34 -13.24 -0.62
N PHE A 361 -15.53 -12.70 -0.35
CA PHE A 361 -16.66 -12.79 -1.29
C PHE A 361 -16.43 -11.93 -2.53
N HIS A 362 -16.06 -10.65 -2.36
CA HIS A 362 -15.75 -9.78 -3.50
C HIS A 362 -14.60 -10.33 -4.33
N TRP A 363 -13.61 -10.94 -3.67
CA TRP A 363 -12.48 -11.55 -4.34
C TRP A 363 -12.86 -12.83 -5.12
N SER A 364 -13.63 -13.73 -4.53
CA SER A 364 -13.89 -15.05 -5.12
C SER A 364 -15.10 -15.08 -6.07
N LEU A 365 -16.11 -14.23 -5.85
CA LEU A 365 -17.38 -14.31 -6.57
C LEU A 365 -17.24 -14.15 -8.10
N PRO A 366 -16.36 -13.26 -8.63
CA PRO A 366 -16.13 -13.18 -10.07
C PRO A 366 -15.61 -14.51 -10.64
N PHE A 367 -14.68 -15.17 -9.94
CA PHE A 367 -14.13 -16.46 -10.35
C PHE A 367 -15.17 -17.58 -10.25
N VAL A 368 -15.97 -17.62 -9.18
CA VAL A 368 -17.08 -18.58 -9.06
C VAL A 368 -18.06 -18.42 -10.22
N GLY A 369 -18.42 -17.19 -10.57
CA GLY A 369 -19.26 -16.87 -11.72
C GLY A 369 -18.68 -17.36 -13.04
N GLU A 370 -17.39 -17.12 -13.28
CA GLU A 370 -16.65 -17.60 -14.46
C GLU A 370 -16.71 -19.13 -14.56
N LYS A 371 -16.42 -19.85 -13.46
CA LYS A 371 -16.32 -21.31 -13.48
C LYS A 371 -17.67 -22.01 -13.58
N ILE A 372 -18.69 -21.53 -12.88
CA ILE A 372 -20.05 -22.07 -13.03
C ILE A 372 -20.54 -21.88 -14.46
N THR A 373 -20.27 -20.71 -15.05
CA THR A 373 -20.62 -20.43 -16.43
C THR A 373 -19.89 -21.33 -17.41
N ALA A 374 -18.57 -21.47 -17.28
CA ALA A 374 -17.78 -22.35 -18.12
C ALA A 374 -18.27 -23.80 -18.03
N MET A 375 -18.61 -24.27 -16.83
CA MET A 375 -19.19 -25.61 -16.61
C MET A 375 -20.56 -25.74 -17.29
N LEU A 376 -21.46 -24.76 -17.13
CA LEU A 376 -22.77 -24.79 -17.77
C LEU A 376 -22.66 -24.75 -19.29
N LEU A 377 -21.75 -23.94 -19.86
CA LEU A 377 -21.48 -23.91 -21.29
C LEU A 377 -20.93 -25.25 -21.80
N ALA A 378 -20.00 -25.86 -21.06
CA ALA A 378 -19.50 -27.19 -21.40
C ALA A 378 -20.61 -28.24 -21.39
N ILE A 379 -21.52 -28.20 -20.40
CA ILE A 379 -22.68 -29.09 -20.33
C ILE A 379 -23.64 -28.85 -21.51
N LEU A 380 -23.90 -27.59 -21.85
CA LEU A 380 -24.83 -27.22 -22.94
C LEU A 380 -24.26 -27.55 -24.32
N ASN A 381 -22.94 -27.47 -24.49
CA ASN A 381 -22.25 -27.85 -25.73
C ASN A 381 -22.13 -29.37 -25.95
N ILE A 382 -22.64 -30.20 -25.03
CA ILE A 382 -22.74 -31.65 -25.23
C ILE A 382 -23.75 -31.99 -26.33
N CYS A 383 -24.77 -31.15 -26.56
CA CYS A 383 -25.71 -31.32 -27.66
C CYS A 383 -25.08 -30.79 -28.96
N SER A 384 -24.85 -31.67 -29.93
CA SER A 384 -24.33 -31.28 -31.25
C SER A 384 -25.38 -30.51 -32.05
N GLN A 385 -24.95 -29.71 -33.04
CA GLN A 385 -25.88 -29.10 -33.99
C GLN A 385 -26.70 -30.17 -34.74
N GLU A 386 -26.20 -31.38 -34.89
CA GLU A 386 -26.91 -32.51 -35.51
C GLU A 386 -28.08 -33.00 -34.62
N GLU A 387 -27.94 -33.05 -33.30
CA GLU A 387 -29.04 -33.37 -32.37
C GLU A 387 -30.08 -32.23 -32.25
N LEU A 388 -29.68 -30.99 -32.59
CA LEU A 388 -30.56 -29.82 -32.66
C LEU A 388 -31.26 -29.67 -34.02
N ASN A 389 -30.63 -30.18 -35.09
CA ASN A 389 -31.11 -30.09 -36.48
C ASN A 389 -31.85 -31.36 -36.95
N ASP A 390 -31.98 -32.40 -36.12
CA ASP A 390 -32.80 -33.56 -36.42
C ASP A 390 -34.30 -33.25 -36.28
N ASP A 391 -34.76 -32.27 -37.08
CA ASP A 391 -36.09 -32.28 -37.67
C ASP A 391 -36.15 -33.46 -38.66
N THR A 392 -36.22 -34.69 -38.14
CA THR A 392 -36.71 -35.80 -38.94
C THR A 392 -38.17 -35.50 -39.27
N SER A 393 -38.35 -35.01 -40.48
CA SER A 393 -39.62 -34.83 -41.16
C SER A 393 -40.29 -36.19 -41.37
N TYR A 394 -40.86 -36.76 -40.31
CA TYR A 394 -41.89 -37.78 -40.45
C TYR A 394 -43.16 -37.09 -40.93
N SER A 395 -43.42 -37.20 -42.22
CA SER A 395 -44.70 -36.87 -42.84
C SER A 395 -45.81 -37.65 -42.16
N VAL A 396 -46.62 -36.99 -41.33
CA VAL A 396 -47.85 -37.57 -40.79
C VAL A 396 -49.05 -36.84 -41.38
N SER A 397 -49.85 -37.62 -42.10
CA SER A 397 -51.17 -37.30 -42.65
C SER A 397 -52.11 -36.63 -41.62
N PRO A 398 -53.16 -35.90 -42.09
CA PRO A 398 -53.88 -34.91 -41.30
C PRO A 398 -54.89 -35.51 -40.30
N ALA A 399 -54.40 -36.08 -39.19
CA ALA A 399 -55.26 -36.59 -38.11
C ALA A 399 -54.80 -36.30 -36.67
N ILE A 400 -53.73 -35.53 -36.42
CA ILE A 400 -53.18 -35.33 -35.06
C ILE A 400 -52.96 -33.84 -34.76
N ALA A 401 -54.04 -33.11 -34.49
CA ALA A 401 -53.99 -31.68 -34.15
C ALA A 401 -53.63 -31.40 -32.67
N SER A 402 -53.73 -32.38 -31.76
CA SER A 402 -53.49 -32.18 -30.32
C SER A 402 -52.03 -32.21 -29.89
N GLU A 403 -51.16 -32.87 -30.66
CA GLU A 403 -49.76 -33.13 -30.28
C GLU A 403 -48.81 -32.05 -30.84
N ALA A 404 -49.18 -31.47 -31.99
CA ALA A 404 -48.50 -30.34 -32.59
C ALA A 404 -48.55 -29.08 -31.72
N ASP A 405 -49.65 -28.85 -31.00
CA ASP A 405 -49.79 -27.71 -30.08
C ASP A 405 -48.95 -27.88 -28.81
N HIS A 406 -48.81 -29.13 -28.31
CA HIS A 406 -47.90 -29.42 -27.20
C HIS A 406 -46.42 -29.27 -27.60
N ARG A 407 -46.07 -29.65 -28.83
CA ARG A 407 -44.73 -29.39 -29.41
C ARG A 407 -44.46 -27.90 -29.60
N ARG A 408 -45.44 -27.11 -30.06
CA ARG A 408 -45.32 -25.64 -30.17
C ARG A 408 -45.09 -24.98 -28.81
N GLU A 409 -45.76 -25.45 -27.75
CA GLU A 409 -45.55 -24.98 -26.37
C GLU A 409 -44.13 -25.28 -25.86
N ILE A 410 -43.60 -26.47 -26.19
CA ILE A 410 -42.22 -26.86 -25.86
C ILE A 410 -41.20 -26.02 -26.63
N ILE A 411 -41.43 -25.76 -27.92
CA ILE A 411 -40.57 -24.90 -28.74
C ILE A 411 -40.60 -23.46 -28.22
N ARG A 412 -41.77 -22.94 -27.84
CA ARG A 412 -41.91 -21.62 -27.21
C ARG A 412 -41.16 -21.53 -25.88
N LYS A 413 -41.20 -22.58 -25.05
CA LYS A 413 -40.40 -22.68 -23.81
C LYS A 413 -38.90 -22.77 -24.08
N LYS A 414 -38.47 -23.44 -25.15
CA LYS A 414 -37.07 -23.48 -25.62
C LYS A 414 -36.60 -22.10 -26.11
N ILE A 415 -37.41 -21.37 -26.87
CA ILE A 415 -37.10 -20.00 -27.31
C ILE A 415 -37.04 -19.02 -26.14
N LEU A 416 -37.95 -19.14 -25.15
CA LEU A 416 -37.91 -18.38 -23.90
C LEU A 416 -36.66 -18.71 -23.05
N ALA A 417 -36.21 -19.97 -23.07
CA ALA A 417 -34.94 -20.36 -22.45
C ALA A 417 -33.75 -19.74 -23.19
N VAL A 418 -33.75 -19.73 -24.52
CA VAL A 418 -32.72 -19.06 -25.35
C VAL A 418 -32.68 -17.55 -25.11
N GLY A 419 -33.83 -16.89 -24.99
CA GLY A 419 -33.92 -15.46 -24.66
C GLY A 419 -33.44 -15.13 -23.25
N LYS A 420 -33.68 -16.01 -22.26
CA LYS A 420 -33.08 -15.89 -20.92
C LYS A 420 -31.56 -16.14 -20.98
N MET A 421 -31.10 -17.11 -21.75
CA MET A 421 -29.69 -17.43 -21.93
C MET A 421 -28.92 -16.28 -22.59
N SER A 422 -29.46 -15.61 -23.61
CA SER A 422 -28.85 -14.42 -24.23
C SER A 422 -28.64 -13.28 -23.22
N ARG A 423 -29.60 -13.07 -22.31
CA ARG A 423 -29.48 -12.09 -21.23
C ARG A 423 -28.44 -12.51 -20.18
N THR A 424 -28.31 -13.81 -19.92
CA THR A 424 -27.21 -14.36 -19.12
C THR A 424 -25.87 -14.19 -19.85
N PHE A 425 -25.77 -14.43 -21.16
CA PHE A 425 -24.55 -14.21 -21.96
C PHE A 425 -24.02 -12.78 -21.89
N SER A 426 -24.89 -11.76 -21.92
CA SER A 426 -24.47 -10.35 -21.75
C SER A 426 -23.88 -10.09 -20.36
N VAL A 427 -24.54 -10.57 -19.30
CA VAL A 427 -24.05 -10.46 -17.91
C VAL A 427 -22.75 -11.24 -17.70
N LEU A 428 -22.56 -12.35 -18.42
CA LEU A 428 -21.38 -13.20 -18.33
C LEU A 428 -20.17 -12.60 -19.05
N ARG A 429 -20.40 -11.89 -20.15
CA ARG A 429 -19.36 -11.13 -20.85
C ARG A 429 -18.90 -9.95 -19.99
N GLU A 430 -19.85 -9.20 -19.42
CA GLU A 430 -19.58 -8.09 -18.51
C GLU A 430 -18.78 -8.56 -17.26
N ASN A 431 -19.14 -9.72 -16.68
CA ASN A 431 -18.39 -10.33 -15.58
C ASN A 431 -17.00 -10.84 -16.00
N SER A 432 -16.82 -11.34 -17.23
CA SER A 432 -15.51 -11.76 -17.75
C SER A 432 -14.58 -10.56 -17.97
N GLU A 433 -15.13 -9.43 -18.43
CA GLU A 433 -14.41 -8.17 -18.62
C GLU A 433 -13.99 -7.57 -17.26
N LEU A 434 -14.87 -7.61 -16.24
CA LEU A 434 -14.54 -7.27 -14.84
C LEU A 434 -13.44 -8.17 -14.25
N VAL A 435 -13.47 -9.47 -14.52
CA VAL A 435 -12.40 -10.40 -14.10
C VAL A 435 -11.08 -10.05 -14.78
N MET A 436 -11.12 -9.59 -16.03
CA MET A 436 -9.93 -9.16 -16.78
C MET A 436 -9.38 -7.83 -16.26
N GLU A 437 -10.26 -6.90 -15.86
CA GLU A 437 -9.90 -5.65 -15.18
C GLU A 437 -9.34 -5.87 -13.76
N LEU A 438 -9.87 -6.84 -13.01
CA LEU A 438 -9.32 -7.25 -11.71
C LEU A 438 -7.93 -7.91 -11.86
N LYS A 439 -7.70 -8.64 -12.95
CA LYS A 439 -6.38 -9.19 -13.31
C LYS A 439 -5.39 -8.07 -13.66
N SER A 440 -5.81 -7.02 -14.37
CA SER A 440 -4.95 -5.87 -14.68
C SER A 440 -4.63 -5.00 -13.46
N LYS A 441 -5.62 -4.76 -12.58
CA LYS A 441 -5.45 -4.02 -11.32
C LYS A 441 -4.59 -4.74 -10.26
N SER A 442 -4.33 -6.04 -10.44
CA SER A 442 -3.44 -6.82 -9.57
C SER A 442 -1.97 -6.80 -10.03
N GLY A 443 -1.61 -5.96 -11.01
CA GLY A 443 -0.21 -5.74 -11.42
C GLY A 443 0.45 -6.89 -12.19
N SER A 444 -0.30 -7.92 -12.58
CA SER A 444 0.23 -9.08 -13.30
C SER A 444 -0.70 -9.53 -14.43
N ASN A 445 -0.24 -9.41 -15.67
CA ASN A 445 -0.94 -9.89 -16.88
C ASN A 445 -1.02 -11.43 -17.01
N LYS A 446 -0.61 -12.17 -15.98
CA LYS A 446 -0.86 -13.60 -15.82
C LYS A 446 -1.28 -13.87 -14.38
N LEU A 447 -2.35 -14.61 -14.17
CA LEU A 447 -2.46 -15.46 -13.00
C LEU A 447 -1.86 -16.80 -13.45
N PRO A 448 -0.60 -17.13 -13.13
CA PRO A 448 -0.07 -18.44 -13.47
C PRO A 448 -0.95 -19.49 -12.81
N ILE A 449 -1.47 -20.41 -13.61
CA ILE A 449 -2.07 -21.65 -13.11
C ILE A 449 -1.08 -22.26 -12.11
N GLY A 450 -1.49 -22.37 -10.84
CA GLY A 450 -0.64 -22.81 -9.71
C GLY A 450 -0.23 -21.71 -8.72
N THR A 451 -0.46 -20.42 -8.99
CA THR A 451 -0.10 -19.33 -8.04
C THR A 451 -1.06 -19.23 -6.86
N LEU A 452 -2.32 -19.64 -7.05
CA LEU A 452 -3.27 -19.86 -5.96
C LEU A 452 -2.95 -21.12 -5.15
N GLU A 453 -2.25 -22.08 -5.75
CA GLU A 453 -1.85 -23.34 -5.11
C GLU A 453 -0.56 -23.17 -4.27
N LEU A 454 0.31 -22.23 -4.66
CA LEU A 454 1.55 -21.87 -3.96
C LEU A 454 1.42 -20.64 -3.05
N GLY A 455 0.33 -19.89 -3.13
CA GLY A 455 0.13 -18.67 -2.34
C GLY A 455 1.29 -17.66 -2.48
N SER A 456 1.70 -17.04 -1.36
CA SER A 456 2.82 -16.11 -1.28
C SER A 456 4.16 -16.68 -1.77
N GLU A 457 4.35 -18.01 -1.82
CA GLU A 457 5.58 -18.62 -2.34
C GLU A 457 5.75 -18.47 -3.86
N GLY A 458 4.64 -18.34 -4.62
CA GLY A 458 4.69 -18.15 -6.06
C GLY A 458 5.27 -16.78 -6.46
N ILE A 459 4.93 -15.74 -5.70
CA ILE A 459 5.46 -14.38 -5.87
C ILE A 459 6.92 -14.30 -5.40
N ARG A 460 7.25 -14.94 -4.27
CA ARG A 460 8.63 -15.03 -3.75
C ARG A 460 9.61 -15.73 -4.69
N LYS A 461 9.14 -16.59 -5.59
CA LYS A 461 9.97 -17.22 -6.63
C LYS A 461 10.22 -16.33 -7.85
N ALA A 462 9.43 -15.28 -8.05
CA ALA A 462 9.53 -14.39 -9.21
C ALA A 462 10.44 -13.17 -8.97
N ILE A 463 10.57 -12.71 -7.73
CA ILE A 463 11.49 -11.63 -7.32
C ILE A 463 12.54 -12.25 -6.40
N THR A 464 13.80 -12.28 -6.85
CA THR A 464 14.87 -13.01 -6.16
C THR A 464 15.87 -12.10 -5.44
N SER A 465 15.81 -10.79 -5.69
CA SER A 465 16.75 -9.83 -5.10
C SER A 465 16.10 -8.49 -4.73
N PHE A 466 16.74 -7.79 -3.80
CA PHE A 466 16.38 -6.44 -3.37
C PHE A 466 16.28 -5.45 -4.53
N GLU A 467 17.23 -5.48 -5.47
CA GLU A 467 17.24 -4.55 -6.62
C GLU A 467 16.10 -4.82 -7.61
N GLU A 468 15.69 -6.09 -7.79
CA GLU A 468 14.52 -6.44 -8.59
C GLU A 468 13.23 -5.90 -7.95
N ALA A 469 13.08 -6.09 -6.64
CA ALA A 469 11.95 -5.55 -5.89
C ALA A 469 11.88 -4.03 -5.99
N ARG A 470 12.99 -3.35 -5.72
CA ARG A 470 13.13 -1.88 -5.81
C ARG A 470 12.77 -1.36 -7.20
N ARG A 471 13.23 -2.02 -8.26
CA ARG A 471 12.90 -1.62 -9.64
C ARG A 471 11.43 -1.81 -9.97
N SER A 472 10.81 -2.90 -9.50
CA SER A 472 9.38 -3.15 -9.72
C SER A 472 8.48 -2.13 -9.02
N ASP A 473 9.00 -1.50 -7.97
CA ASP A 473 8.26 -0.62 -7.07
C ASP A 473 8.54 0.87 -7.31
N ILE A 474 9.43 1.20 -8.25
CA ILE A 474 9.93 2.58 -8.46
C ILE A 474 8.83 3.59 -8.79
N GLU A 475 7.73 3.18 -9.42
CA GLU A 475 6.60 4.07 -9.70
C GLU A 475 5.80 4.40 -8.42
N ASN A 476 5.78 3.51 -7.42
CA ASN A 476 5.17 3.78 -6.12
C ASN A 476 6.05 4.66 -5.24
N GLU A 477 7.33 4.85 -5.60
CA GLU A 477 8.24 5.77 -4.92
C GLU A 477 8.10 7.22 -5.44
N ARG A 478 7.31 7.44 -6.50
CA ARG A 478 7.02 8.76 -7.08
C ARG A 478 5.91 9.50 -6.34
N LEU A 479 5.96 10.83 -6.40
CA LEU A 479 4.82 11.67 -6.09
C LEU A 479 3.66 11.30 -7.03
N PRO A 480 2.49 10.90 -6.50
CA PRO A 480 1.38 10.55 -7.35
C PRO A 480 0.88 11.73 -8.21
N PRO A 481 0.28 11.48 -9.38
CA PRO A 481 -0.34 12.54 -10.17
C PRO A 481 -1.49 13.19 -9.40
N THR A 482 -1.62 14.51 -9.54
CA THR A 482 -2.74 15.28 -8.95
C THR A 482 -4.09 14.78 -9.49
N THR A 483 -5.17 14.95 -8.73
CA THR A 483 -6.52 14.52 -9.13
C THR A 483 -6.92 15.05 -10.51
N ARG A 484 -6.56 16.30 -10.82
CA ARG A 484 -6.77 16.89 -12.15
C ARG A 484 -6.01 16.18 -13.26
N ALA A 485 -4.74 15.84 -13.03
CA ALA A 485 -3.94 15.09 -13.98
C ALA A 485 -4.46 13.66 -14.15
N LYS A 486 -4.99 13.04 -13.09
CA LYS A 486 -5.68 11.74 -13.16
C LYS A 486 -6.94 11.83 -14.03
N ASP A 487 -7.76 12.85 -13.83
CA ASP A 487 -8.98 13.05 -14.63
C ASP A 487 -8.66 13.28 -16.11
N GLU A 488 -7.61 14.07 -16.42
CA GLU A 488 -7.13 14.32 -17.78
C GLU A 488 -6.58 13.02 -18.42
N THR A 489 -5.85 12.19 -17.66
CA THR A 489 -5.30 10.91 -18.13
C THR A 489 -6.40 9.86 -18.35
N MET A 490 -7.35 9.73 -17.40
CA MET A 490 -8.52 8.87 -17.55
C MET A 490 -9.38 9.29 -18.74
N GLN A 491 -9.57 10.59 -18.97
CA GLN A 491 -10.28 11.09 -20.15
C GLN A 491 -9.55 10.69 -21.43
N MET A 492 -8.22 10.86 -21.48
CA MET A 492 -7.41 10.42 -22.62
C MET A 492 -7.50 8.91 -22.85
N GLU A 493 -7.35 8.07 -21.82
CA GLU A 493 -7.44 6.61 -21.94
C GLU A 493 -8.83 6.15 -22.38
N VAL A 494 -9.90 6.75 -21.85
CA VAL A 494 -11.28 6.49 -22.29
C VAL A 494 -11.49 6.92 -23.74
N THR A 495 -10.91 8.05 -24.16
CA THR A 495 -10.96 8.50 -25.56
C THR A 495 -10.18 7.57 -26.47
N THR A 496 -8.99 7.11 -26.08
CA THR A 496 -8.17 6.17 -26.84
C THR A 496 -8.82 4.79 -26.93
N SER A 497 -9.41 4.28 -25.84
CA SER A 497 -10.18 3.03 -25.85
C SER A 497 -11.39 3.13 -26.77
N LYS A 498 -12.15 4.22 -26.71
CA LYS A 498 -13.30 4.44 -27.61
C LYS A 498 -12.89 4.57 -29.07
N LEU A 499 -11.73 5.15 -29.35
CA LEU A 499 -11.16 5.21 -30.70
C LEU A 499 -10.76 3.81 -31.18
N GLN A 500 -10.14 3.00 -30.32
CA GLN A 500 -9.78 1.62 -30.64
C GLN A 500 -11.01 0.74 -30.88
N ASP A 501 -12.03 0.85 -30.03
CA ASP A 501 -13.30 0.14 -30.18
C ASP A 501 -14.05 0.56 -31.46
N ALA A 502 -13.91 1.82 -31.90
CA ALA A 502 -14.50 2.32 -33.14
C ALA A 502 -13.74 1.87 -34.39
N ILE A 503 -12.41 1.72 -34.30
CA ILE A 503 -11.57 1.14 -35.35
C ILE A 503 -11.89 -0.36 -35.51
N ASP A 504 -12.08 -1.07 -34.41
CA ASP A 504 -12.43 -2.50 -34.43
C ASP A 504 -13.89 -2.76 -34.89
N GLN A 505 -14.73 -1.72 -34.94
CA GLN A 505 -16.12 -1.77 -35.40
C GLN A 505 -16.33 -1.29 -36.85
N ASP A 506 -15.27 -0.93 -37.58
CA ASP A 506 -15.29 -0.64 -39.01
C ASP A 506 -16.32 0.46 -39.42
N ASP A 507 -16.46 1.53 -38.61
CA ASP A 507 -17.34 2.68 -38.94
C ASP A 507 -16.61 3.67 -39.90
N PRO A 508 -16.98 3.73 -41.18
CA PRO A 508 -16.26 4.51 -42.20
C PRO A 508 -16.41 6.04 -42.03
N ALA A 509 -17.33 6.51 -41.18
CA ALA A 509 -17.53 7.94 -40.94
C ALA A 509 -16.54 8.53 -39.92
N LEU A 510 -16.01 7.71 -39.00
CA LEU A 510 -15.12 8.14 -37.91
C LEU A 510 -13.63 7.86 -38.17
N GLY A 511 -13.29 6.92 -39.05
CA GLY A 511 -11.90 6.67 -39.48
C GLY A 511 -11.23 7.92 -40.10
N LYS A 512 -12.00 8.72 -40.85
CA LYS A 512 -11.51 9.99 -41.43
C LYS A 512 -11.23 11.07 -40.38
N ILE A 513 -11.86 11.00 -39.20
CA ILE A 513 -11.63 11.95 -38.10
C ILE A 513 -10.39 11.52 -37.30
N ALA A 514 -10.19 10.21 -37.13
CA ALA A 514 -9.00 9.64 -36.49
C ALA A 514 -7.71 9.96 -37.26
N ASP A 515 -7.72 9.83 -38.60
CA ASP A 515 -6.57 10.17 -39.45
C ASP A 515 -6.17 11.66 -39.36
N VAL A 516 -7.15 12.55 -39.23
CA VAL A 516 -6.92 14.01 -39.11
C VAL A 516 -6.35 14.38 -37.73
N ILE A 517 -6.73 13.67 -36.67
CA ILE A 517 -6.23 13.91 -35.29
C ILE A 517 -4.81 13.35 -35.11
N ILE A 518 -4.52 12.18 -35.69
CA ILE A 518 -3.18 11.58 -35.67
C ILE A 518 -2.19 12.46 -36.45
N GLN A 519 -2.61 13.05 -37.58
CA GLN A 519 -1.75 13.94 -38.38
C GLN A 519 -1.59 15.35 -37.82
N SER A 520 -2.43 15.79 -36.86
CA SER A 520 -2.39 17.14 -36.28
C SER A 520 -1.72 17.23 -34.91
N SER A 521 -1.17 16.12 -34.39
CA SER A 521 -0.40 16.11 -33.13
C SER A 521 1.04 16.60 -33.36
N PRO A 522 1.47 17.75 -32.81
CA PRO A 522 2.85 18.22 -32.96
C PRO A 522 3.72 17.59 -31.87
N ASN A 523 4.33 16.44 -32.17
CA ASN A 523 5.68 16.02 -31.73
C ASN A 523 5.85 14.50 -31.85
N GLN A 524 6.20 14.02 -33.04
CA GLN A 524 6.85 12.72 -33.19
C GLN A 524 7.90 12.70 -34.32
N ALA A 525 8.41 13.87 -34.71
CA ALA A 525 9.39 14.01 -35.79
C ALA A 525 10.67 14.72 -35.33
N GLN A 526 11.31 14.26 -34.23
CA GLN A 526 12.68 14.65 -33.87
C GLN A 526 13.45 13.55 -33.09
N LYS A 527 13.15 12.27 -33.31
CA LYS A 527 13.91 11.15 -32.70
C LYS A 527 14.58 10.18 -33.68
N GLU A 528 14.70 10.58 -34.95
CA GLU A 528 15.52 9.87 -35.94
C GLU A 528 16.42 10.87 -36.68
N GLN A 529 17.41 11.43 -35.97
CA GLN A 529 18.68 11.92 -36.54
C GLN A 529 19.60 12.41 -35.41
N ALA A 530 20.30 11.46 -34.78
CA ALA A 530 21.62 11.60 -34.13
C ALA A 530 21.91 10.23 -33.46
N PHE A 531 22.74 9.33 -34.02
CA PHE A 531 24.21 9.38 -33.98
C PHE A 531 24.88 10.70 -33.62
#